data_AF-A0A969P409-F1
#
_entry.id   AF-A0A969P409-F1
#
_cell.length_a   1.000
_cell.length_b   1.000
_cell.length_c   1.000
_cell.angle_alpha   90.00
_cell.angle_beta   90.00
_cell.angle_gamma   90.00
#
_symmetry.space_group_name_H-M   'P 1'
#
loop_
_entity.id
_entity.type
_entity.pdbx_description
1 polymer ?
#
loop_
_entity_poly.entity_id
_entity_poly.type
_entity_poly.pdbx_seq_one_letter_code
_entity_poly.pdbx_strand_id
1 'polypeptide(L)'
;MGVPNPKLAQTAQELIWLSQARKHALEGATTIKPTPPQLWQLIAAISTANLIQPTSRYYREAQANLKSWQAQLQDLTLLQLAYTTGEIQQTVALQFAMLQGQQVTSDRPRRAQAQTLIAYWHQEVRKLEDRPYLVFAKELAGKGTIPELRRAIDQAQLIGTERPSRNQAQTLIAGWIGQIQTLEDQPILDQAWSLANQGKLNEAIQVAAGIAPGRALYWQTQSAISEWQAQIRSTELAQQKARESALEKLVPEKTTRTPNFLTRTILIRSQRLIRTTHPLHFPTQRGCIQPIANLLPFPHPGM
;
A
#
# COMPACT_ATOMS: atom_id res chain seq x y z
N MET A 1 -12.87 5.07 -68.13
CA MET A 1 -12.08 4.68 -66.94
C MET A 1 -10.62 4.99 -67.24
N GLY A 2 -10.07 6.05 -66.65
CA GLY A 2 -8.67 6.42 -66.88
C GLY A 2 -7.74 5.44 -66.17
N VAL A 3 -6.80 4.85 -66.90
CA VAL A 3 -5.78 3.95 -66.33
C VAL A 3 -4.98 4.75 -65.29
N PRO A 4 -4.88 4.30 -64.04
CA PRO A 4 -4.13 5.03 -63.01
C PRO A 4 -2.67 5.18 -63.44
N ASN A 5 -2.12 6.39 -63.31
CA ASN A 5 -0.72 6.66 -63.67
C ASN A 5 0.21 5.84 -62.74
N PRO A 6 0.99 4.89 -63.28
CA PRO A 6 1.77 3.96 -62.49
C PRO A 6 2.82 4.66 -61.61
N LYS A 7 3.33 5.84 -62.03
CA LYS A 7 4.28 6.63 -61.23
C LYS A 7 3.64 7.24 -59.98
N LEU A 8 2.38 7.67 -60.07
CA LEU A 8 1.65 8.23 -58.92
C LEU A 8 1.26 7.13 -57.93
N ALA A 9 0.87 5.94 -58.41
CA ALA A 9 0.61 4.78 -57.57
C ALA A 9 1.88 4.34 -56.81
N GLN A 10 3.03 4.29 -57.49
CA GLN A 10 4.31 3.98 -56.88
C GLN A 10 4.72 5.02 -55.82
N THR A 11 4.57 6.31 -56.12
CA THR A 11 4.88 7.40 -55.19
C THR A 11 4.00 7.35 -53.93
N ALA A 12 2.72 7.00 -54.08
CA ALA A 12 1.81 6.83 -52.94
C ALA A 12 2.20 5.62 -52.07
N GLN A 13 2.61 4.51 -52.70
CA GLN A 13 3.07 3.31 -52.01
C GLN A 13 4.34 3.57 -51.18
N GLU A 14 5.32 4.28 -51.76
CA GLU A 14 6.57 4.66 -51.08
C GLU A 14 6.33 5.54 -49.84
N LEU A 15 5.34 6.44 -49.89
CA LEU A 15 4.96 7.26 -48.73
C LEU A 15 4.34 6.42 -47.61
N ILE A 16 3.43 5.50 -47.95
CA ILE A 16 2.79 4.60 -46.99
C ILE A 16 3.85 3.76 -46.28
N TRP A 17 4.77 3.19 -47.06
CA TRP A 17 5.89 2.42 -46.57
C TRP A 17 6.81 3.22 -45.64
N LEU A 18 7.20 4.44 -46.02
CA LEU A 18 8.04 5.31 -45.20
C LEU A 18 7.36 5.69 -43.88
N SER A 19 6.07 6.00 -43.93
CA SER A 19 5.25 6.32 -42.75
C SER A 19 5.14 5.15 -41.78
N GLN A 20 4.85 3.95 -42.28
CA GLN A 20 4.77 2.71 -41.49
C GLN A 20 6.12 2.35 -40.87
N ALA A 21 7.19 2.39 -41.67
CA ALA A 21 8.56 2.15 -41.21
C ALA A 21 8.96 3.09 -40.07
N ARG A 22 8.64 4.38 -40.20
CA ARG A 22 8.88 5.40 -39.18
C ARG A 22 8.06 5.14 -37.91
N LYS A 23 6.78 4.80 -38.06
CA LYS A 23 5.91 4.45 -36.93
C LYS A 23 6.50 3.29 -36.13
N HIS A 24 6.86 2.19 -36.78
CA HIS A 24 7.41 1.03 -36.09
C HIS A 24 8.78 1.29 -35.43
N ALA A 25 9.65 2.08 -36.08
CA ALA A 25 10.92 2.50 -35.50
C ALA A 25 10.72 3.36 -34.22
N LEU A 26 9.68 4.20 -34.20
CA LEU A 26 9.36 5.08 -33.05
C LEU A 26 8.60 4.36 -31.93
N GLU A 27 7.65 3.48 -32.27
CA GLU A 27 6.86 2.71 -31.30
C GLU A 27 7.74 1.75 -30.48
N GLY A 28 8.80 1.20 -31.08
CA GLY A 28 9.76 0.35 -30.38
C GLY A 28 10.67 1.05 -29.37
N ALA A 29 10.59 2.38 -29.23
CA ALA A 29 11.44 3.16 -28.32
C ALA A 29 10.81 3.41 -26.93
N THR A 30 9.53 3.04 -26.74
CA THR A 30 8.77 3.34 -25.51
C THR A 30 8.81 2.19 -24.47
N THR A 31 9.09 0.97 -24.91
CA THR A 31 9.20 -0.19 -24.03
C THR A 31 10.61 -0.33 -23.48
N ILE A 32 10.74 -0.45 -22.15
CA ILE A 32 12.04 -0.63 -21.47
C ILE A 32 12.71 -1.94 -21.92
N LYS A 33 11.93 -3.03 -21.99
CA LYS A 33 12.39 -4.36 -22.43
C LYS A 33 12.65 -4.38 -23.95
N PRO A 34 13.88 -4.68 -24.39
CA PRO A 34 14.18 -5.01 -25.78
C PRO A 34 13.44 -6.28 -26.18
N THR A 35 12.86 -6.31 -27.37
CA THR A 35 12.12 -7.49 -27.85
C THR A 35 12.49 -7.86 -29.29
N PRO A 36 12.46 -9.16 -29.64
CA PRO A 36 12.70 -9.59 -31.01
C PRO A 36 11.78 -8.94 -32.06
N PRO A 37 10.46 -8.73 -31.83
CA PRO A 37 9.60 -8.03 -32.79
C PRO A 37 10.07 -6.61 -33.14
N GLN A 38 10.65 -5.86 -32.20
CA GLN A 38 11.19 -4.53 -32.46
C GLN A 38 12.42 -4.58 -33.38
N LEU A 39 13.27 -5.61 -33.24
CA LEU A 39 14.41 -5.84 -34.15
C LEU A 39 13.90 -6.12 -35.57
N TRP A 40 12.92 -7.01 -35.72
CA TRP A 40 12.33 -7.34 -37.01
C TRP A 40 11.69 -6.13 -37.69
N GLN A 41 10.97 -5.30 -36.92
CA GLN A 41 10.37 -4.07 -37.39
C GLN A 41 11.42 -3.06 -37.91
N LEU A 42 12.55 -2.91 -37.21
CA LEU A 42 13.64 -2.04 -37.65
C LEU A 42 14.33 -2.57 -38.91
N ILE A 43 14.55 -3.89 -39.00
CA ILE A 43 15.10 -4.52 -40.21
C ILE A 43 14.19 -4.27 -41.41
N ALA A 44 12.87 -4.44 -41.24
CA ALA A 44 11.88 -4.17 -42.28
C ALA A 44 11.84 -2.68 -42.68
N ALA A 45 11.95 -1.77 -41.71
CA ALA A 45 12.02 -0.33 -41.98
C ALA A 45 13.27 0.04 -42.82
N ILE A 46 14.43 -0.49 -42.45
CA ILE A 46 15.70 -0.27 -43.15
C ILE A 46 15.64 -0.85 -44.57
N SER A 47 15.17 -2.09 -44.72
CA SER A 47 15.08 -2.73 -46.04
C SER A 47 14.14 -1.95 -46.97
N THR A 48 13.01 -1.49 -46.45
CA THR A 48 12.02 -0.71 -47.21
C THR A 48 12.58 0.65 -47.65
N ALA A 49 13.30 1.37 -46.78
CA ALA A 49 13.94 2.63 -47.16
C ALA A 49 15.06 2.46 -48.20
N ASN A 50 15.76 1.33 -48.20
CA ASN A 50 16.77 1.01 -49.22
C ASN A 50 16.18 0.74 -50.62
N LEU A 51 14.90 0.35 -50.72
CA LEU A 51 14.22 0.12 -51.99
C LEU A 51 13.79 1.42 -52.70
N ILE A 52 13.78 2.54 -51.98
CA ILE A 52 13.38 3.84 -52.53
C ILE A 52 14.46 4.33 -53.50
N GLN A 53 14.08 4.50 -54.77
CA GLN A 53 15.00 4.90 -55.83
C GLN A 53 15.48 6.35 -55.65
N PRO A 54 16.70 6.70 -56.09
CA PRO A 54 17.21 8.09 -56.05
C PRO A 54 16.34 9.12 -56.77
N THR A 55 15.52 8.67 -57.73
CA THR A 55 14.57 9.49 -58.49
C THR A 55 13.30 9.82 -57.71
N SER A 56 13.05 9.15 -56.57
CA SER A 56 11.88 9.41 -55.73
C SER A 56 12.02 10.73 -54.96
N ARG A 57 10.92 11.48 -54.85
CA ARG A 57 10.83 12.69 -54.02
C ARG A 57 11.11 12.42 -52.53
N TYR A 58 10.95 11.18 -52.07
CA TYR A 58 11.16 10.77 -50.68
C TYR A 58 12.56 10.22 -50.40
N TYR A 59 13.40 10.09 -51.43
CA TYR A 59 14.74 9.51 -51.28
C TYR A 59 15.57 10.22 -50.20
N ARG A 60 15.59 11.55 -50.19
CA ARG A 60 16.34 12.33 -49.19
C ARG A 60 15.88 12.02 -47.76
N GLU A 61 14.58 11.93 -47.53
CA GLU A 61 14.03 11.60 -46.21
C GLU A 61 14.33 10.16 -45.81
N ALA A 62 14.20 9.22 -46.74
CA ALA A 62 14.55 7.82 -46.53
C ALA A 62 16.02 7.64 -46.13
N GLN A 63 16.95 8.31 -46.83
CA GLN A 63 18.38 8.29 -46.52
C GLN A 63 18.70 8.94 -45.17
N ALA A 64 18.02 10.03 -44.81
CA ALA A 64 18.20 10.66 -43.50
C ALA A 64 17.75 9.74 -42.35
N ASN A 65 16.62 9.04 -42.53
CA ASN A 65 16.10 8.09 -41.55
C ASN A 65 16.96 6.82 -41.43
N LEU A 66 17.53 6.33 -42.53
CA LEU A 66 18.36 5.13 -42.58
C LEU A 66 19.52 5.17 -41.57
N LYS A 67 20.23 6.31 -41.48
CA LYS A 67 21.35 6.47 -40.52
C LYS A 67 20.88 6.28 -39.07
N SER A 68 19.73 6.86 -38.71
CA SER A 68 19.16 6.74 -37.37
C SER A 68 18.67 5.31 -37.09
N TRP A 69 17.97 4.68 -38.03
CA TRP A 69 17.46 3.32 -37.86
C TRP A 69 18.56 2.27 -37.78
N GLN A 70 19.64 2.43 -38.55
CA GLN A 70 20.82 1.57 -38.44
C GLN A 70 21.47 1.67 -37.06
N ALA A 71 21.61 2.90 -36.52
CA ALA A 71 22.10 3.10 -35.15
C ALA A 71 21.15 2.47 -34.12
N GLN A 72 19.83 2.63 -34.27
CA GLN A 72 18.84 2.01 -33.40
C GLN A 72 18.87 0.48 -33.45
N LEU A 73 19.12 -0.12 -34.62
CA LEU A 73 19.24 -1.57 -34.78
C LEU A 73 20.48 -2.11 -34.04
N GLN A 74 21.62 -1.43 -34.18
CA GLN A 74 22.84 -1.74 -33.43
C GLN A 74 22.59 -1.66 -31.92
N ASP A 75 22.00 -0.55 -31.45
CA ASP A 75 21.69 -0.36 -30.04
C ASP A 75 20.74 -1.44 -29.51
N LEU A 76 19.68 -1.75 -30.26
CA LEU A 76 18.68 -2.71 -29.82
C LEU A 76 19.25 -4.13 -29.76
N THR A 77 20.18 -4.47 -30.66
CA THR A 77 20.86 -5.77 -30.67
C THR A 77 21.73 -5.94 -29.43
N LEU A 78 22.51 -4.91 -29.10
CA LEU A 78 23.31 -4.86 -27.88
C LEU A 78 22.43 -4.91 -26.63
N LEU A 79 21.37 -4.12 -26.58
CA LEU A 79 20.44 -4.10 -25.44
C LEU A 79 19.69 -5.42 -25.28
N GLN A 80 19.35 -6.12 -26.37
CA GLN A 80 18.74 -7.44 -26.29
C GLN A 80 19.68 -8.44 -25.61
N LEU A 81 20.96 -8.45 -25.98
CA LEU A 81 21.96 -9.31 -25.34
C LEU A 81 22.15 -8.92 -23.86
N ALA A 82 22.30 -7.63 -23.58
CA ALA A 82 22.42 -7.10 -22.22
C ALA A 82 21.22 -7.50 -21.37
N TYR A 83 20.01 -7.39 -21.91
CA TYR A 83 18.77 -7.81 -21.25
C TYR A 83 18.77 -9.30 -20.94
N THR A 84 19.04 -10.16 -21.91
CA THR A 84 19.11 -11.62 -21.67
C THR A 84 20.18 -11.99 -20.64
N THR A 85 21.28 -11.24 -20.59
CA THR A 85 22.32 -11.39 -19.56
C THR A 85 21.79 -10.98 -18.19
N GLY A 86 21.14 -9.82 -18.09
CA GLY A 86 20.63 -9.28 -16.83
C GLY A 86 19.46 -10.08 -16.24
N GLU A 87 18.76 -10.87 -17.06
CA GLU A 87 17.77 -11.85 -16.58
C GLU A 87 18.43 -12.98 -15.75
N ILE A 88 19.73 -13.21 -15.94
CA ILE A 88 20.50 -14.06 -15.03
C ILE A 88 20.69 -13.25 -13.75
N GLN A 89 19.86 -13.53 -12.75
CA GLN A 89 19.80 -12.83 -11.45
C GLN A 89 21.02 -13.14 -10.55
N GLN A 90 22.21 -12.90 -11.08
CA GLN A 90 23.50 -13.04 -10.42
C GLN A 90 24.25 -11.72 -10.55
N THR A 91 24.98 -11.34 -9.49
CA THR A 91 25.70 -10.06 -9.44
C THR A 91 26.62 -9.85 -10.64
N VAL A 92 27.39 -10.88 -11.02
CA VAL A 92 28.32 -10.81 -12.15
C VAL A 92 27.59 -10.61 -13.50
N ALA A 93 26.48 -11.31 -13.71
CA ALA A 93 25.72 -11.20 -14.94
C ALA A 93 25.01 -9.83 -15.06
N LEU A 94 24.45 -9.31 -13.96
CA LEU A 94 23.89 -7.96 -13.90
C LEU A 94 24.97 -6.89 -14.16
N GLN A 95 26.18 -7.06 -13.61
CA GLN A 95 27.32 -6.18 -13.90
C GLN A 95 27.71 -6.21 -15.38
N PHE A 96 27.74 -7.39 -15.99
CA PHE A 96 28.02 -7.52 -17.41
C PHE A 96 26.91 -6.91 -18.29
N ALA A 97 25.64 -7.05 -17.90
CA ALA A 97 24.52 -6.38 -18.56
C ALA A 97 24.66 -4.85 -18.50
N MET A 98 25.04 -4.30 -17.34
CA MET A 98 25.29 -2.86 -17.17
C MET A 98 26.43 -2.38 -18.06
N LEU A 99 27.55 -3.10 -18.12
CA LEU A 99 28.67 -2.77 -19.01
C LEU A 99 28.27 -2.77 -20.49
N GLN A 100 27.46 -3.74 -20.92
CA GLN A 100 26.92 -3.75 -22.28
C GLN A 100 25.99 -2.56 -22.54
N GLY A 101 25.07 -2.26 -21.62
CA GLY A 101 24.19 -1.10 -21.73
C GLY A 101 24.95 0.23 -21.81
N GLN A 102 26.08 0.36 -21.11
CA GLN A 102 26.92 1.56 -21.12
C GLN A 102 27.56 1.85 -22.48
N GLN A 103 27.66 0.86 -23.37
CA GLN A 103 28.15 1.07 -24.73
C GLN A 103 27.16 1.88 -25.59
N VAL A 104 25.89 1.99 -25.17
CA VAL A 104 24.93 2.93 -25.77
C VAL A 104 25.20 4.33 -25.20
N THR A 105 26.13 5.04 -25.84
CA THR A 105 26.62 6.36 -25.43
C THR A 105 25.55 7.46 -25.52
N SER A 106 25.87 8.65 -25.00
CA SER A 106 24.94 9.76 -24.83
C SER A 106 24.30 10.30 -26.12
N ASP A 107 24.95 10.11 -27.25
CA ASP A 107 24.55 10.54 -28.60
C ASP A 107 23.69 9.50 -29.34
N ARG A 108 23.52 8.30 -28.76
CA ARG A 108 22.83 7.18 -29.40
C ARG A 108 21.31 7.28 -29.22
N PRO A 109 20.52 6.87 -30.22
CA PRO A 109 19.07 7.02 -30.20
C PRO A 109 18.37 6.22 -29.09
N ARG A 110 18.95 5.12 -28.60
CA ARG A 110 18.37 4.32 -27.49
C ARG A 110 19.01 4.57 -26.12
N ARG A 111 19.72 5.68 -25.94
CA ARG A 111 20.37 6.05 -24.67
C ARG A 111 19.41 5.98 -23.48
N ALA A 112 18.23 6.58 -23.59
CA ALA A 112 17.27 6.61 -22.48
C ALA A 112 16.88 5.20 -22.03
N GLN A 113 16.58 4.31 -22.99
CA GLN A 113 16.28 2.90 -22.72
C GLN A 113 17.44 2.19 -22.02
N ALA A 114 18.66 2.38 -22.50
CA ALA A 114 19.86 1.79 -21.90
C ALA A 114 20.05 2.24 -20.45
N GLN A 115 19.90 3.54 -20.18
CA GLN A 115 20.05 4.10 -18.82
C GLN A 115 18.97 3.59 -17.87
N THR A 116 17.73 3.42 -18.34
CA THR A 116 16.66 2.81 -17.54
C THR A 116 16.99 1.37 -17.16
N LEU A 117 17.48 0.56 -18.11
CA LEU A 117 17.91 -0.81 -17.84
C LEU A 117 19.08 -0.89 -16.87
N ILE A 118 20.09 -0.02 -17.04
CA ILE A 118 21.23 0.09 -16.12
C ILE A 118 20.77 0.43 -14.70
N ALA A 119 19.89 1.42 -14.56
CA ALA A 119 19.33 1.80 -13.26
C ALA A 119 18.57 0.65 -12.61
N TYR A 120 17.80 -0.10 -13.40
CA TYR A 120 17.11 -1.31 -12.95
C TYR A 120 18.09 -2.38 -12.46
N TRP A 121 19.10 -2.75 -13.24
CA TRP A 121 20.09 -3.76 -12.83
C TRP A 121 20.90 -3.33 -11.59
N HIS A 122 21.22 -2.04 -11.45
CA HIS A 122 21.84 -1.52 -10.23
C HIS A 122 20.96 -1.74 -8.99
N GLN A 123 19.63 -1.60 -9.12
CA GLN A 123 18.71 -1.90 -8.02
C GLN A 123 18.71 -3.40 -7.70
N GLU A 124 18.71 -4.27 -8.71
CA GLU A 124 18.77 -5.72 -8.50
C GLU A 124 20.06 -6.17 -7.82
N VAL A 125 21.22 -5.60 -8.21
CA VAL A 125 22.49 -5.85 -7.51
C VAL A 125 22.39 -5.48 -6.03
N ARG A 126 21.85 -4.30 -5.70
CA ARG A 126 21.66 -3.89 -4.30
C ARG A 126 20.72 -4.82 -3.53
N LYS A 127 19.65 -5.32 -4.16
CA LYS A 127 18.77 -6.32 -3.53
C LYS A 127 19.51 -7.63 -3.25
N LEU A 128 20.37 -8.09 -4.16
CA LEU A 128 21.19 -9.27 -3.96
C LEU A 128 22.21 -9.08 -2.82
N GLU A 129 22.81 -7.89 -2.70
CA GLU A 129 23.68 -7.53 -1.59
C GLU A 129 22.96 -7.50 -0.24
N ASP A 130 21.70 -7.03 -0.21
CA ASP A 130 20.90 -6.95 1.01
C ASP A 130 20.35 -8.32 1.45
N ARG A 131 20.19 -9.27 0.50
CA ARG A 131 19.62 -10.60 0.72
C ARG A 131 20.23 -11.38 1.89
N PRO A 132 21.57 -11.52 2.06
CA PRO A 132 22.14 -12.27 3.18
C PRO A 132 21.72 -11.69 4.54
N TYR A 133 21.59 -10.36 4.66
CA TYR A 133 21.12 -9.73 5.90
C TYR A 133 19.69 -10.14 6.23
N LEU A 134 18.80 -10.11 5.23
CA LEU A 134 17.41 -10.51 5.41
C LEU A 134 17.24 -12.00 5.71
N VAL A 135 18.03 -12.87 5.07
CA VAL A 135 17.99 -14.31 5.33
C VAL A 135 18.43 -14.59 6.76
N PHE A 136 19.59 -14.06 7.16
CA PHE A 136 20.09 -14.27 8.52
C PHE A 136 19.16 -13.68 9.58
N ALA A 137 18.60 -12.49 9.35
CA ALA A 137 17.60 -11.91 10.25
C ALA A 137 16.37 -12.82 10.42
N LYS A 138 15.87 -13.42 9.33
CA LYS A 138 14.74 -14.37 9.39
C LYS A 138 15.11 -15.66 10.12
N GLU A 139 16.31 -16.18 9.94
CA GLU A 139 16.80 -17.37 10.65
C GLU A 139 16.87 -17.13 12.16
N LEU A 140 17.38 -15.96 12.58
CA LEU A 140 17.36 -15.54 13.99
C LEU A 140 15.93 -15.48 14.53
N ALA A 141 15.04 -14.77 13.82
CA ALA A 141 13.64 -14.64 14.23
C ALA A 141 12.89 -15.98 14.28
N GLY A 142 13.26 -16.94 13.42
CA GLY A 142 12.66 -18.28 13.37
C GLY A 142 12.81 -19.08 14.67
N LYS A 143 13.73 -18.70 15.56
CA LYS A 143 13.88 -19.30 16.89
C LYS A 143 12.78 -18.86 17.87
N GLY A 144 12.09 -17.75 17.60
CA GLY A 144 10.93 -17.30 18.36
C GLY A 144 11.19 -16.84 19.79
N THR A 145 12.45 -16.66 20.22
CA THR A 145 12.78 -16.14 21.55
C THR A 145 13.02 -14.63 21.50
N ILE A 146 12.70 -13.91 22.59
CA ILE A 146 12.90 -12.45 22.65
C ILE A 146 14.35 -12.05 22.31
N PRO A 147 15.41 -12.70 22.85
CA PRO A 147 16.78 -12.34 22.48
C PRO A 147 17.07 -12.49 20.98
N GLU A 148 16.57 -13.56 20.35
CA GLU A 148 16.82 -13.82 18.93
C GLU A 148 15.98 -12.93 18.01
N LEU A 149 14.75 -12.58 18.42
CA LEU A 149 13.95 -11.57 17.73
C LEU A 149 14.61 -10.18 17.78
N ARG A 150 15.23 -9.81 18.91
CA ARG A 150 16.01 -8.56 19.00
C ARG A 150 17.21 -8.58 18.06
N ARG A 151 17.98 -9.68 18.04
CA ARG A 151 19.09 -9.86 17.10
C ARG A 151 18.64 -9.83 15.63
N ALA A 152 17.46 -10.37 15.33
CA ALA A 152 16.87 -10.30 13.99
C ALA A 152 16.57 -8.85 13.59
N ILE A 153 15.99 -8.06 14.50
CA ILE A 153 15.76 -6.62 14.30
C ILE A 153 17.07 -5.91 14.03
N ASP A 154 18.09 -6.12 14.87
CA ASP A 154 19.41 -5.49 14.72
C ASP A 154 20.04 -5.82 13.34
N GLN A 155 19.95 -7.08 12.92
CA GLN A 155 20.45 -7.51 11.62
C GLN A 155 19.70 -6.85 10.45
N ALA A 156 18.36 -6.76 10.52
CA ALA A 156 17.57 -6.12 9.47
C ALA A 156 17.76 -4.59 9.43
N GLN A 157 18.14 -3.97 10.56
CA GLN A 157 18.46 -2.54 10.63
C GLN A 157 19.76 -2.18 9.89
N LEU A 158 20.66 -3.13 9.66
CA LEU A 158 21.86 -2.93 8.83
C LEU A 158 21.52 -2.53 7.39
N ILE A 159 20.31 -2.83 6.92
CA ILE A 159 19.82 -2.38 5.62
C ILE A 159 19.44 -0.90 5.72
N GLY A 160 20.29 -0.06 5.14
CA GLY A 160 20.15 1.40 5.13
C GLY A 160 18.86 1.90 4.47
N THR A 161 18.49 3.16 4.76
CA THR A 161 17.20 3.77 4.35
C THR A 161 17.03 3.86 2.83
N GLU A 162 18.12 4.14 2.11
CA GLU A 162 18.11 4.30 0.64
C GLU A 162 18.20 2.96 -0.11
N ARG A 163 18.27 1.83 0.61
CA ARG A 163 18.44 0.51 -0.01
C ARG A 163 17.09 0.01 -0.53
N PRO A 164 17.04 -0.65 -1.71
CA PRO A 164 15.78 -1.15 -2.26
C PRO A 164 15.03 -2.11 -1.34
N SER A 165 15.74 -2.83 -0.48
CA SER A 165 15.17 -3.82 0.44
C SER A 165 14.68 -3.21 1.75
N ARG A 166 14.76 -1.88 1.93
CA ARG A 166 14.43 -1.21 3.20
C ARG A 166 12.98 -1.43 3.63
N ASN A 167 12.04 -1.28 2.70
CA ASN A 167 10.62 -1.49 3.00
C ASN A 167 10.35 -2.92 3.49
N GLN A 168 11.00 -3.91 2.88
CA GLN A 168 10.89 -5.30 3.32
C GLN A 168 11.47 -5.50 4.72
N ALA A 169 12.64 -4.92 5.01
CA ALA A 169 13.26 -4.96 6.33
C ALA A 169 12.36 -4.34 7.41
N GLN A 170 11.76 -3.17 7.13
CA GLN A 170 10.84 -2.49 8.05
C GLN A 170 9.59 -3.31 8.37
N THR A 171 8.99 -3.94 7.36
CA THR A 171 7.83 -4.84 7.58
C THR A 171 8.19 -6.00 8.50
N LEU A 172 9.36 -6.61 8.31
CA LEU A 172 9.84 -7.69 9.18
C LEU A 172 10.08 -7.20 10.61
N ILE A 173 10.76 -6.06 10.76
CA ILE A 173 11.04 -5.44 12.06
C ILE A 173 9.73 -5.16 12.82
N ALA A 174 8.73 -4.57 12.16
CA ALA A 174 7.44 -4.29 12.78
C ALA A 174 6.75 -5.59 13.25
N GLY A 175 6.81 -6.65 12.44
CA GLY A 175 6.29 -7.97 12.82
C GLY A 175 7.00 -8.56 14.04
N TRP A 176 8.34 -8.51 14.09
CA TRP A 176 9.11 -9.03 15.22
C TRP A 176 8.93 -8.20 16.49
N ILE A 177 8.76 -6.89 16.40
CA ILE A 177 8.37 -6.05 17.55
C ILE A 177 7.03 -6.52 18.11
N GLY A 178 6.04 -6.76 17.26
CA GLY A 178 4.75 -7.32 17.69
C GLY A 178 4.89 -8.68 18.38
N GLN A 179 5.72 -9.57 17.84
CA GLN A 179 5.99 -10.87 18.46
C GLN A 179 6.66 -10.74 19.83
N ILE A 180 7.64 -9.85 19.98
CA ILE A 180 8.27 -9.55 21.27
C ILE A 180 7.21 -9.06 22.26
N GLN A 181 6.36 -8.12 21.85
CA GLN A 181 5.30 -7.60 22.72
C GLN A 181 4.35 -8.70 23.19
N THR A 182 3.91 -9.57 22.27
CA THR A 182 3.08 -10.73 22.63
C THR A 182 3.80 -11.64 23.63
N LEU A 183 5.06 -11.99 23.40
CA LEU A 183 5.82 -12.87 24.31
C LEU A 183 6.03 -12.26 25.70
N GLU A 184 6.22 -10.94 25.77
CA GLU A 184 6.36 -10.21 27.03
C GLU A 184 5.02 -10.10 27.79
N ASP A 185 3.92 -9.89 27.07
CA ASP A 185 2.61 -9.59 27.65
C ASP A 185 1.80 -10.86 27.96
N GLN A 186 2.04 -11.96 27.23
CA GLN A 186 1.29 -13.21 27.37
C GLN A 186 1.27 -13.73 28.82
N PRO A 187 2.40 -13.79 29.56
CA PRO A 187 2.39 -14.26 30.95
C PRO A 187 1.57 -13.38 31.88
N ILE A 188 1.51 -12.07 31.63
CA ILE A 188 0.70 -11.11 32.40
C ILE A 188 -0.78 -11.41 32.16
N LEU A 189 -1.16 -11.60 30.89
CA LEU A 189 -2.53 -11.92 30.52
C LEU A 189 -2.96 -13.29 31.07
N ASP A 190 -2.09 -14.29 31.00
CA ASP A 190 -2.34 -15.63 31.54
C ASP A 190 -2.52 -15.59 33.07
N GLN A 191 -1.70 -14.81 33.78
CA GLN A 191 -1.86 -14.59 35.22
C GLN A 191 -3.20 -13.92 35.55
N ALA A 192 -3.59 -12.90 34.78
CA ALA A 192 -4.88 -12.23 34.96
C ALA A 192 -6.06 -13.21 34.76
N TRP A 193 -6.01 -14.05 33.72
CA TRP A 193 -7.02 -15.09 33.51
C TRP A 193 -7.07 -16.10 34.65
N SER A 194 -5.91 -16.53 35.18
CA SER A 194 -5.86 -17.44 36.34
C SER A 194 -6.54 -16.84 37.58
N LEU A 195 -6.31 -15.55 37.86
CA LEU A 195 -6.98 -14.83 38.95
C LEU A 195 -8.49 -14.72 38.72
N ALA A 196 -8.91 -14.42 37.49
CA ALA A 196 -10.33 -14.32 37.14
C ALA A 196 -11.05 -15.66 37.34
N ASN A 197 -10.42 -16.77 36.93
CA ASN A 197 -10.95 -18.12 37.10
C ASN A 197 -11.05 -18.54 38.59
N GLN A 198 -10.25 -17.94 39.47
CA GLN A 198 -10.35 -18.11 40.92
C GLN A 198 -11.44 -17.22 41.55
N GLY A 199 -12.18 -16.44 40.76
CA GLY A 199 -13.17 -15.46 41.22
C GLY A 199 -12.57 -14.14 41.71
N LYS A 200 -11.25 -13.94 41.58
CA LYS A 200 -10.54 -12.74 42.02
C LYS A 200 -10.53 -11.67 40.91
N LEU A 201 -11.73 -11.26 40.49
CA LEU A 201 -11.90 -10.40 39.32
C LEU A 201 -11.22 -9.03 39.46
N ASN A 202 -11.22 -8.43 40.65
CA ASN A 202 -10.54 -7.14 40.89
C ASN A 202 -9.01 -7.26 40.72
N GLU A 203 -8.41 -8.34 41.22
CA GLU A 203 -6.98 -8.60 41.07
C GLU A 203 -6.63 -8.91 39.61
N ALA A 204 -7.48 -9.67 38.91
CA ALA A 204 -7.32 -9.97 37.48
C ALA A 204 -7.31 -8.68 36.64
N ILE A 205 -8.24 -7.76 36.89
CA ILE A 205 -8.29 -6.45 36.21
C ILE A 205 -7.01 -5.66 36.49
N GLN A 206 -6.52 -5.65 37.74
CA GLN A 206 -5.31 -4.92 38.10
C GLN A 206 -4.07 -5.46 37.37
N VAL A 207 -3.92 -6.79 37.27
CA VAL A 207 -2.81 -7.42 36.54
C VAL A 207 -2.93 -7.15 35.04
N ALA A 208 -4.11 -7.35 34.44
CA ALA A 208 -4.36 -7.09 33.03
C ALA A 208 -4.14 -5.62 32.64
N ALA A 209 -4.46 -4.68 33.52
CA ALA A 209 -4.22 -3.26 33.30
C ALA A 209 -2.74 -2.89 33.13
N GLY A 210 -1.81 -3.79 33.48
CA GLY A 210 -0.38 -3.63 33.21
C GLY A 210 -0.01 -3.67 31.71
N ILE A 211 -0.86 -4.20 30.84
CA ILE A 211 -0.62 -4.23 29.40
C ILE A 211 -0.96 -2.87 28.79
N ALA A 212 0.09 -2.15 28.36
CA ALA A 212 -0.02 -0.78 27.89
C ALA A 212 -0.80 -0.64 26.56
N PRO A 213 -1.44 0.53 26.32
CA PRO A 213 -2.05 0.86 25.04
C PRO A 213 -1.08 0.74 23.86
N GLY A 214 -1.59 0.27 22.72
CA GLY A 214 -0.81 0.13 21.49
C GLY A 214 0.09 -1.11 21.41
N ARG A 215 0.14 -1.94 22.46
CA ARG A 215 0.82 -3.25 22.42
C ARG A 215 -0.06 -4.30 21.75
N ALA A 216 0.58 -5.36 21.24
CA ALA A 216 -0.08 -6.43 20.49
C ALA A 216 -1.29 -7.05 21.21
N LEU A 217 -1.23 -7.27 22.52
CA LEU A 217 -2.32 -7.90 23.30
C LEU A 217 -3.31 -6.91 23.91
N TYR A 218 -3.16 -5.60 23.68
CA TYR A 218 -3.97 -4.58 24.35
C TYR A 218 -5.48 -4.77 24.13
N TRP A 219 -5.92 -4.96 22.88
CA TRP A 219 -7.36 -5.08 22.56
C TRP A 219 -8.01 -6.34 23.15
N GLN A 220 -7.27 -7.45 23.15
CA GLN A 220 -7.71 -8.69 23.81
C GLN A 220 -7.84 -8.47 25.32
N THR A 221 -6.86 -7.79 25.90
CA THR A 221 -6.84 -7.47 27.34
C THR A 221 -7.99 -6.57 27.74
N GLN A 222 -8.28 -5.51 26.97
CA GLN A 222 -9.39 -4.61 27.26
C GLN A 222 -10.76 -5.30 27.16
N SER A 223 -10.92 -6.22 26.22
CA SER A 223 -12.13 -7.05 26.12
C SER A 223 -12.34 -7.88 27.39
N ALA A 224 -11.28 -8.55 27.86
CA ALA A 224 -11.32 -9.35 29.09
C ALA A 224 -11.65 -8.49 30.33
N ILE A 225 -11.01 -7.33 30.47
CA ILE A 225 -11.29 -6.38 31.55
C ILE A 225 -12.76 -5.95 31.55
N SER A 226 -13.30 -5.61 30.38
CA SER A 226 -14.71 -5.19 30.24
C SER A 226 -15.68 -6.30 30.68
N GLU A 227 -15.37 -7.56 30.34
CA GLU A 227 -16.16 -8.73 30.74
C GLU A 227 -16.15 -8.92 32.27
N TRP A 228 -14.97 -8.91 32.89
CA TRP A 228 -14.85 -9.06 34.34
C TRP A 228 -15.55 -7.93 35.10
N GLN A 229 -15.46 -6.69 34.61
CA GLN A 229 -16.19 -5.56 35.19
C GLN A 229 -17.71 -5.75 35.11
N ALA A 230 -18.23 -6.31 34.02
CA ALA A 230 -19.65 -6.62 33.89
C ALA A 230 -20.08 -7.72 34.87
N GLN A 231 -19.24 -8.73 35.07
CA GLN A 231 -19.48 -9.79 36.04
C GLN A 231 -19.48 -9.26 37.48
N ILE A 232 -18.54 -8.39 37.86
CA ILE A 232 -18.55 -7.74 39.18
C ILE A 232 -19.89 -7.01 39.39
N ARG A 233 -20.29 -6.13 38.46
CA ARG A 233 -21.56 -5.38 38.56
C ARG A 233 -22.79 -6.27 38.68
N SER A 234 -22.84 -7.37 37.93
CA SER A 234 -23.98 -8.30 37.99
C SER A 234 -24.05 -9.03 39.32
N THR A 235 -22.91 -9.46 39.87
CA THR A 235 -22.85 -10.10 41.20
C THR A 235 -23.22 -9.12 42.32
N GLU A 236 -22.75 -7.87 42.26
CA GLU A 236 -23.10 -6.84 43.25
C GLU A 236 -24.60 -6.55 43.25
N LEU A 237 -25.21 -6.41 42.06
CA LEU A 237 -26.64 -6.21 41.92
C LEU A 237 -27.45 -7.40 42.48
N ALA A 238 -26.99 -8.63 42.22
CA ALA A 238 -27.63 -9.82 42.77
C ALA A 238 -27.56 -9.86 44.31
N GLN A 239 -26.41 -9.49 44.88
CA GLN A 239 -26.24 -9.39 46.33
C GLN A 239 -27.14 -8.30 46.94
N GLN A 240 -27.27 -7.14 46.29
CA GLN A 240 -28.16 -6.07 46.75
C GLN A 240 -29.62 -6.54 46.81
N LYS A 241 -30.13 -7.13 45.74
CA LYS A 241 -31.49 -7.69 45.70
C LYS A 241 -31.71 -8.78 46.75
N ALA A 242 -30.72 -9.64 46.96
CA ALA A 242 -30.77 -10.68 47.99
C ALA A 242 -30.83 -10.07 49.40
N ARG A 243 -30.08 -9.00 49.67
CA ARG A 243 -30.13 -8.26 50.95
C ARG A 243 -31.47 -7.58 51.16
N GLU A 244 -32.00 -6.90 50.14
CA GLU A 244 -33.31 -6.24 50.20
C GLU A 244 -34.44 -7.23 50.51
N SER A 245 -34.50 -8.35 49.78
CA SER A 245 -35.50 -9.40 50.03
C SER A 245 -35.34 -10.08 51.40
N ALA A 246 -34.11 -10.21 51.92
CA ALA A 246 -33.88 -10.70 53.28
C ALA A 246 -34.37 -9.71 54.35
N LEU A 247 -34.15 -8.41 54.15
CA LEU A 247 -34.63 -7.34 55.02
C LEU A 247 -36.16 -7.26 55.01
N GLU A 248 -36.80 -7.39 53.83
CA GLU A 248 -38.27 -7.40 53.69
C GLU A 248 -38.91 -8.57 54.47
N LYS A 249 -38.30 -9.76 54.45
CA LYS A 249 -38.79 -10.93 55.21
C LYS A 249 -38.64 -10.81 56.73
N LEU A 250 -37.74 -9.94 57.21
CA LEU A 250 -37.49 -9.71 58.63
C LEU A 250 -38.42 -8.65 59.24
N VAL A 251 -39.21 -7.95 58.43
CA VAL A 251 -40.26 -7.03 58.91
C VAL A 251 -41.55 -7.84 59.09
N PRO A 252 -41.96 -8.20 60.32
CA PRO A 252 -43.25 -8.84 60.52
C PRO A 252 -44.34 -7.85 60.07
N GLU A 253 -45.30 -8.38 59.32
CA GLU A 253 -46.52 -7.71 58.87
C GLU A 253 -47.11 -6.86 60.01
N LYS A 254 -46.78 -5.56 60.03
CA LYS A 254 -47.26 -4.66 61.06
C LYS A 254 -48.69 -4.29 60.73
N THR A 255 -49.58 -5.10 61.29
CA THR A 255 -50.92 -4.77 61.77
C THR A 255 -51.22 -3.27 61.88
N THR A 256 -52.32 -2.90 61.23
CA THR A 256 -53.28 -1.82 61.55
C THR A 256 -52.84 -0.36 61.42
N ARG A 257 -53.54 0.40 60.57
CA ARG A 257 -54.41 1.51 61.02
C ARG A 257 -55.13 2.21 59.86
N THR A 258 -56.46 2.21 59.95
CA THR A 258 -57.38 3.12 59.27
C THR A 258 -56.99 4.58 59.50
N PRO A 259 -56.90 5.44 58.46
CA PRO A 259 -56.88 6.88 58.65
C PRO A 259 -58.32 7.38 58.86
N ASN A 260 -58.60 7.81 60.09
CA ASN A 260 -59.81 8.53 60.45
C ASN A 260 -59.78 9.91 59.75
N PHE A 261 -60.63 10.10 58.73
CA PHE A 261 -60.77 11.39 58.03
C PHE A 261 -61.67 12.31 58.85
N LEU A 262 -61.09 13.31 59.53
CA LEU A 262 -61.79 14.52 59.95
C LEU A 262 -61.10 15.75 59.35
N THR A 263 -61.63 16.14 58.19
CA THR A 263 -61.93 17.49 57.71
C THR A 263 -61.06 18.65 58.22
N ARG A 264 -60.21 19.18 57.34
CA ARG A 264 -60.00 20.64 57.26
C ARG A 264 -59.78 21.10 55.81
N THR A 265 -60.82 21.70 55.28
CA THR A 265 -60.91 22.39 53.99
C THR A 265 -59.98 23.60 53.97
N ILE A 266 -59.02 23.64 53.04
CA ILE A 266 -58.46 24.91 52.54
C ILE A 266 -58.58 24.90 51.02
N LEU A 267 -59.41 25.82 50.55
CA LEU A 267 -59.78 26.10 49.18
C LEU A 267 -58.70 27.01 48.57
N ILE A 268 -57.96 26.56 47.54
CA ILE A 268 -57.30 27.47 46.60
C ILE A 268 -57.69 27.10 45.18
N ARG A 269 -58.15 28.15 44.51
CA ARG A 269 -58.92 28.24 43.28
C ARG A 269 -58.08 27.92 42.04
N SER A 270 -58.70 27.20 41.14
CA SER A 270 -58.28 26.82 39.80
C SER A 270 -58.08 28.02 38.85
N GLN A 271 -57.12 27.89 37.93
CA GLN A 271 -57.26 28.32 36.54
C GLN A 271 -56.34 27.49 35.64
N ARG A 272 -56.98 26.75 34.72
CA ARG A 272 -56.39 25.95 33.64
C ARG A 272 -56.71 26.70 32.35
N LEU A 273 -55.72 26.97 31.51
CA LEU A 273 -55.92 27.15 30.07
C LEU A 273 -54.87 26.34 29.31
N ILE A 274 -55.37 25.66 28.29
CA ILE A 274 -54.75 24.62 27.47
C ILE A 274 -54.19 25.28 26.20
N ARG A 275 -53.16 24.64 25.60
CA ARG A 275 -52.69 24.64 24.18
C ARG A 275 -51.18 24.90 24.14
N THR A 276 -50.33 24.27 23.34
CA THR A 276 -50.47 23.35 22.20
C THR A 276 -49.11 22.71 21.97
N THR A 277 -49.11 21.46 21.55
CA THR A 277 -47.98 20.71 21.00
C THR A 277 -47.35 21.42 19.79
N HIS A 278 -46.02 21.52 19.74
CA HIS A 278 -45.23 21.68 18.51
C HIS A 278 -43.87 20.95 18.65
N PRO A 279 -43.42 20.21 17.62
CA PRO A 279 -42.21 19.39 17.67
C PRO A 279 -40.96 20.21 17.30
N LEU A 280 -39.84 19.97 18.00
CA LEU A 280 -38.54 20.50 17.59
C LEU A 280 -37.83 19.52 16.66
N HIS A 281 -37.58 20.09 15.49
CA HIS A 281 -36.92 19.61 14.29
C HIS A 281 -35.41 19.40 14.53
N PHE A 282 -34.91 18.22 14.16
CA PHE A 282 -33.48 17.93 14.01
C PHE A 282 -32.94 18.60 12.73
N PRO A 283 -31.85 19.37 12.78
CA PRO A 283 -31.14 19.75 11.57
C PRO A 283 -30.09 18.69 11.21
N THR A 284 -30.33 18.05 10.06
CA THR A 284 -29.38 17.23 9.30
C THR A 284 -28.23 18.10 8.81
N GLN A 285 -26.99 17.84 9.26
CA GLN A 285 -25.80 18.37 8.59
C GLN A 285 -25.56 17.61 7.29
N ARG A 286 -25.92 18.23 6.15
CA ARG A 286 -25.36 17.91 4.83
C ARG A 286 -24.35 19.00 4.47
N GLY A 287 -23.07 18.69 4.62
CA GLY A 287 -21.98 19.46 4.00
C GLY A 287 -21.80 19.01 2.56
N CYS A 288 -22.45 19.71 1.63
CA CYS A 288 -22.10 19.64 0.21
C CYS A 288 -20.89 20.54 -0.05
N ILE A 289 -19.76 19.94 -0.43
CA ILE A 289 -18.62 20.64 -1.02
C ILE A 289 -18.91 20.76 -2.53
N GLN A 290 -19.01 21.98 -3.03
CA GLN A 290 -19.04 22.26 -4.47
C GLN A 290 -17.63 22.32 -5.05
N PRO A 291 -17.44 21.95 -6.33
CA PRO A 291 -16.15 22.01 -7.01
C PRO A 291 -15.96 23.41 -7.63
N ILE A 292 -14.80 24.03 -7.39
CA ILE A 292 -14.36 25.20 -8.15
C ILE A 292 -13.41 24.71 -9.24
N ALA A 293 -13.88 24.79 -10.48
CA ALA A 293 -13.04 24.81 -11.66
C ALA A 293 -12.51 26.23 -11.85
N ASN A 294 -11.20 26.40 -11.99
CA ASN A 294 -10.64 27.52 -12.74
C ASN A 294 -9.31 27.14 -13.39
N LEU A 295 -9.19 27.50 -14.66
CA LEU A 295 -8.11 27.17 -15.59
C LEU A 295 -6.92 28.16 -15.49
N LEU A 296 -5.69 27.59 -15.53
CA LEU A 296 -4.46 28.00 -16.25
C LEU A 296 -3.77 29.37 -15.95
N PRO A 297 -2.48 29.61 -16.32
CA PRO A 297 -1.53 28.80 -17.09
C PRO A 297 -0.09 28.65 -16.51
N PHE A 298 0.68 27.79 -17.19
CA PHE A 298 2.14 27.56 -17.20
C PHE A 298 3.05 28.80 -17.14
N PRO A 299 4.28 28.62 -16.61
CA PRO A 299 5.46 29.32 -17.12
C PRO A 299 6.41 28.38 -17.88
N HIS A 300 6.85 28.83 -19.06
CA HIS A 300 7.98 28.29 -19.82
C HIS A 300 9.33 28.47 -19.08
N PRO A 301 10.36 27.68 -19.41
CA PRO A 301 11.73 27.90 -18.95
C PRO A 301 12.48 28.86 -19.89
N GLY A 302 13.35 29.68 -19.32
CA GLY A 302 14.32 30.48 -20.07
C GLY A 302 15.54 30.81 -19.21
N MET A 303 16.61 30.04 -19.36
CA MET A 303 17.95 30.42 -19.86
C MET A 303 18.84 29.18 -19.88
#